data_AF-A0A2I0XB82-F1
#
_entry.id   AF-A0A2I0XB82-F1
#
_cell.length_a   1.000
_cell.length_b   1.000
_cell.length_c   1.000
_cell.angle_alpha   90.00
_cell.angle_beta   90.00
_cell.angle_gamma   90.00
#
_symmetry.space_group_name_H-M   'P 1'
#
loop_
_entity.id
_entity.type
_entity.pdbx_description
1 polymer ?
#
loop_
_entity_poly.entity_id
_entity_poly.type
_entity_poly.pdbx_seq_one_letter_code
_entity_poly.pdbx_strand_id
1 'polypeptide(L)'
;MAASRKPKSKHPTAGSPFLLLATAAVAIGLIWILLSSSTSVFRFPFTLLVGTAKASEKDGPSGLERKYLYWGNRIDCPGKHCDSCEGLGHQESSLRCALEEALYLKRVFVMPSRMCINPIHNKKGILHHLNATSDERWAAGSCAMSSLYDVDLISKTIPVILDNSKMWYRVLSTSMKLGKRGLVHVDGTSRDDLKYKSFYSNVLLINRTASSLSW
;
A
#
# COMPACT_ATOMS: atom_id res chain seq x y z
N MET A 1 0.70 79.41 -58.13
CA MET A 1 0.34 79.21 -56.71
C MET A 1 -0.22 77.80 -56.55
N ALA A 2 0.25 77.10 -55.51
CA ALA A 2 0.21 75.64 -55.39
C ALA A 2 -1.15 75.08 -54.92
N ALA A 3 -1.50 73.89 -55.42
CA ALA A 3 -2.60 73.07 -54.93
C ALA A 3 -2.16 72.30 -53.68
N SER A 4 -2.98 72.31 -52.62
CA SER A 4 -2.72 71.54 -51.38
C SER A 4 -3.85 70.54 -51.12
N ARG A 5 -3.45 69.27 -50.92
CA ARG A 5 -4.32 68.11 -50.66
C ARG A 5 -4.65 67.98 -49.16
N LYS A 6 -5.87 67.51 -48.85
CA LYS A 6 -6.37 67.13 -47.52
C LYS A 6 -5.48 66.10 -46.80
N PRO A 7 -5.58 66.05 -45.45
CA PRO A 7 -5.62 64.79 -44.72
C PRO A 7 -7.01 64.53 -44.11
N LYS A 8 -7.57 63.34 -44.38
CA LYS A 8 -8.66 62.72 -43.62
C LYS A 8 -8.08 62.22 -42.29
N SER A 9 -8.61 62.65 -41.15
CA SER A 9 -8.33 61.97 -39.88
C SER A 9 -9.06 60.62 -39.86
N LYS A 10 -8.33 59.55 -39.56
CA LYS A 10 -8.89 58.23 -39.30
C LYS A 10 -9.25 58.18 -37.82
N HIS A 11 -10.54 58.04 -37.51
CA HIS A 11 -10.96 57.57 -36.19
C HIS A 11 -10.46 56.13 -35.99
N PRO A 12 -9.91 55.77 -34.82
CA PRO A 12 -9.63 54.38 -34.50
C PRO A 12 -10.96 53.63 -34.40
N THR A 13 -11.12 52.61 -35.24
CA THR A 13 -12.22 51.64 -35.15
C THR A 13 -12.15 50.99 -33.77
N ALA A 14 -13.14 51.29 -32.93
CA ALA A 14 -13.40 50.54 -31.71
C ALA A 14 -13.62 49.07 -32.12
N GLY A 15 -12.66 48.21 -31.77
CA GLY A 15 -12.78 46.78 -31.96
C GLY A 15 -14.06 46.29 -31.28
N SER A 16 -14.92 45.64 -32.06
CA SER A 16 -16.19 45.10 -31.58
C SER A 16 -15.96 44.22 -30.34
N PRO A 17 -16.60 44.50 -29.19
CA PRO A 17 -16.45 43.71 -27.97
C PRO A 17 -16.88 42.26 -28.16
N PHE A 18 -17.66 41.97 -29.20
CA PHE A 18 -18.06 40.61 -29.57
C PHE A 18 -16.91 39.76 -30.11
N LEU A 19 -15.93 40.35 -30.80
CA LEU A 19 -14.74 39.64 -31.27
C LEU A 19 -13.82 39.24 -30.11
N LEU A 20 -13.71 40.10 -29.08
CA LEU A 20 -12.96 39.80 -27.86
C LEU A 20 -13.65 38.74 -26.99
N LEU A 21 -14.98 38.76 -26.92
CA LEU A 21 -15.73 37.71 -26.20
C LEU A 21 -15.61 36.35 -26.90
N ALA A 22 -15.66 36.33 -28.23
CA ALA A 22 -15.55 35.09 -29.00
C ALA A 22 -14.17 34.44 -28.87
N THR A 23 -13.08 35.24 -28.90
CA THR A 23 -11.73 34.72 -28.69
C THR A 23 -11.51 34.23 -27.27
N ALA A 24 -12.08 34.90 -26.26
CA ALA A 24 -12.04 34.45 -24.87
C ALA A 24 -12.78 33.13 -24.67
N ALA A 25 -13.97 32.95 -25.27
CA ALA A 25 -14.74 31.71 -25.17
C ALA A 25 -13.99 30.51 -25.80
N VAL A 26 -13.34 30.72 -26.96
CA VAL A 26 -12.53 29.68 -27.62
C VAL A 26 -11.29 29.35 -26.79
N ALA A 27 -10.61 30.35 -26.23
CA ALA A 27 -9.45 30.13 -25.36
C ALA A 27 -9.82 29.35 -24.09
N ILE A 28 -10.96 29.68 -23.46
CA ILE A 28 -11.48 28.94 -22.30
C ILE A 28 -11.81 27.49 -22.69
N GLY A 29 -12.47 27.27 -23.84
CA GLY A 29 -12.75 25.93 -24.35
C GLY A 29 -11.49 25.10 -24.59
N LEU A 30 -10.45 25.69 -25.18
CA LEU A 30 -9.17 25.02 -25.40
C LEU A 30 -8.44 24.71 -24.09
N ILE A 31 -8.48 25.62 -23.11
CA ILE A 31 -7.93 25.37 -21.76
C ILE A 31 -8.68 24.22 -21.08
N TRP A 32 -10.01 24.15 -21.19
CA TRP A 32 -10.81 23.04 -20.67
C TRP A 32 -10.48 21.69 -21.34
N ILE A 33 -10.26 21.68 -22.66
CA ILE A 33 -9.86 20.47 -23.39
C ILE A 33 -8.44 20.03 -23.00
N LEU A 34 -7.51 20.97 -22.86
CA LEU A 34 -6.13 20.69 -22.43
C LEU A 34 -6.05 20.22 -20.97
N LEU A 35 -6.84 20.80 -20.05
CA LEU A 35 -6.97 20.32 -18.67
C LEU A 35 -7.63 18.94 -18.62
N SER A 36 -8.62 18.68 -19.48
CA SER A 36 -9.27 17.36 -19.58
C SER A 36 -8.34 16.29 -20.15
N SER A 37 -7.38 16.67 -20.98
CA SER A 37 -6.35 15.79 -21.53
C SER A 37 -5.18 15.53 -20.57
N SER A 38 -5.07 16.33 -19.51
CA SER A 38 -3.95 16.32 -18.56
C SER A 38 -4.33 15.89 -17.14
N THR A 39 -5.43 15.16 -16.97
CA THR A 39 -5.68 14.38 -15.74
C THR A 39 -5.20 12.94 -15.90
N SER A 40 -3.89 12.74 -16.00
CA SER A 40 -3.22 11.49 -15.58
C SER A 40 -2.63 11.60 -14.17
N VAL A 41 -2.98 12.67 -13.43
CA VAL A 41 -2.55 12.91 -12.05
C VAL A 41 -3.76 12.66 -11.13
N PHE A 42 -3.78 11.45 -10.55
CA PHE A 42 -4.59 11.00 -9.40
C PHE A 42 -6.10 11.30 -9.41
N ARG A 43 -6.87 10.54 -10.19
CA ARG A 43 -8.29 10.27 -9.87
C ARG A 43 -8.42 8.91 -9.20
N PHE A 44 -8.32 8.89 -7.88
CA PHE A 44 -8.92 7.83 -7.07
C PHE A 44 -10.45 8.02 -7.09
N PRO A 45 -11.26 7.05 -7.55
CA PRO A 45 -12.69 7.11 -7.30
C PRO A 45 -12.92 6.46 -5.93
N PHE A 46 -12.82 7.24 -4.86
CA PHE A 46 -13.50 6.87 -3.61
C PHE A 46 -14.96 7.30 -3.75
N THR A 47 -15.75 6.47 -4.45
CA THR A 47 -17.19 6.45 -4.23
C THR A 47 -17.42 6.09 -2.75
N LEU A 48 -17.85 7.08 -1.98
CA LEU A 48 -18.40 6.94 -0.63
C LEU A 48 -19.72 6.17 -0.74
N LEU A 49 -19.63 4.85 -0.92
CA LEU A 49 -20.74 3.97 -0.63
C LEU A 49 -20.69 3.72 0.88
N VAL A 50 -21.52 4.45 1.62
CA VAL A 50 -21.95 4.06 2.96
C VAL A 50 -22.74 2.77 2.80
N GLY A 51 -22.01 1.67 2.70
CA GLY A 51 -22.50 0.32 2.85
C GLY A 51 -21.73 -0.24 4.01
N THR A 52 -22.45 -0.65 5.06
CA THR A 52 -21.95 -1.54 6.10
C THR A 52 -21.51 -2.86 5.46
N ALA A 53 -20.36 -2.84 4.79
CA ALA A 53 -19.70 -4.03 4.30
C ALA A 53 -18.96 -4.59 5.51
N LYS A 54 -19.62 -5.53 6.21
CA LYS A 54 -18.88 -6.53 6.97
C LYS A 54 -17.73 -7.00 6.07
N ALA A 55 -16.49 -6.96 6.55
CA ALA A 55 -15.37 -7.68 5.97
C ALA A 55 -15.61 -9.19 6.15
N SER A 56 -16.70 -9.68 5.56
CA SER A 56 -16.91 -11.09 5.31
C SER A 56 -16.23 -11.36 3.99
N GLU A 57 -15.34 -12.37 3.98
CA GLU A 57 -14.78 -13.07 2.84
C GLU A 57 -15.65 -12.93 1.56
N LYS A 58 -15.53 -11.82 0.83
CA LYS A 58 -16.17 -11.71 -0.48
C LYS A 58 -15.21 -12.32 -1.47
N ASP A 59 -15.45 -13.61 -1.73
CA ASP A 59 -15.04 -14.35 -2.91
C ASP A 59 -15.53 -13.60 -4.18
N GLY A 60 -14.79 -12.56 -4.58
CA GLY A 60 -14.79 -12.03 -5.94
C GLY A 60 -13.93 -12.91 -6.84
N PRO A 61 -14.05 -12.80 -8.19
CA PRO A 61 -13.47 -13.74 -9.15
C PRO A 61 -11.97 -13.86 -8.94
N SER A 62 -11.57 -14.95 -8.29
CA SER A 62 -10.24 -15.30 -7.82
C SER A 62 -9.44 -14.16 -7.15
N GLY A 63 -9.34 -14.15 -5.82
CA GLY A 63 -8.32 -13.35 -5.11
C GLY A 63 -6.87 -13.58 -5.57
N LEU A 64 -6.64 -14.47 -6.54
CA LEU A 64 -5.38 -14.81 -7.19
C LEU A 64 -4.96 -13.80 -8.28
N GLU A 65 -5.81 -12.87 -8.71
CA GLU A 65 -5.38 -11.74 -9.55
C GLU A 65 -4.49 -10.76 -8.77
N ARG A 66 -4.63 -10.75 -7.44
CA ARG A 66 -3.83 -9.91 -6.55
C ARG A 66 -2.49 -10.56 -6.26
N LYS A 67 -1.51 -9.70 -6.00
CA LYS A 67 -0.15 -10.06 -5.61
C LYS A 67 0.00 -9.83 -4.11
N TYR A 68 0.78 -10.68 -3.46
CA TYR A 68 0.87 -10.76 -2.00
C TYR A 68 2.29 -10.46 -1.53
N LEU A 69 2.38 -9.83 -0.36
CA LEU A 69 3.61 -9.62 0.40
C LEU A 69 3.42 -10.27 1.77
N TYR A 70 4.25 -11.27 2.07
CA TYR A 70 4.28 -11.94 3.37
C TYR A 70 5.58 -11.58 4.08
N TRP A 71 5.47 -11.19 5.35
CA TRP A 71 6.57 -10.67 6.16
C TRP A 71 6.98 -11.61 7.29
N GLY A 72 6.53 -12.87 7.22
CA GLY A 72 6.70 -13.85 8.30
C GLY A 72 5.45 -13.96 9.19
N ASN A 73 5.42 -15.01 10.01
CA ASN A 73 4.33 -15.31 10.97
C ASN A 73 4.51 -14.56 12.29
N ARG A 74 5.62 -13.84 12.43
CA ARG A 74 5.97 -12.97 13.55
C ARG A 74 6.56 -11.72 12.93
N ILE A 75 5.90 -10.58 13.13
CA ILE A 75 6.29 -9.31 12.47
C ILE A 75 7.70 -8.83 12.85
N ASP A 76 8.23 -9.42 13.93
CA ASP A 76 9.45 -9.07 14.64
C ASP A 76 10.66 -9.94 14.33
N CYS A 77 10.53 -10.85 13.38
CA CYS A 77 11.42 -11.99 13.26
C CYS A 77 12.12 -11.96 11.91
N PRO A 78 13.35 -11.43 11.82
CA PRO A 78 14.12 -11.38 10.60
C PRO A 78 14.78 -12.75 10.30
N GLY A 79 14.11 -13.87 10.60
CA GLY A 79 14.65 -15.20 10.31
C GLY A 79 14.13 -16.35 11.17
N LYS A 80 14.83 -17.49 11.08
CA LYS A 80 14.50 -18.77 11.73
C LYS A 80 14.90 -18.88 13.21
N HIS A 81 15.59 -17.89 13.76
CA HIS A 81 16.09 -17.89 15.14
C HIS A 81 15.41 -16.79 15.95
N CYS A 82 14.16 -17.05 16.32
CA CYS A 82 13.34 -16.15 17.11
C CYS A 82 13.02 -16.75 18.46
N ASP A 83 14.07 -16.95 19.25
CA ASP A 83 13.95 -17.47 20.61
C ASP A 83 13.49 -16.36 21.59
N SER A 84 13.59 -15.09 21.17
CA SER A 84 13.03 -13.92 21.85
C SER A 84 12.50 -12.91 20.83
N CYS A 85 11.29 -12.40 21.03
CA CYS A 85 10.84 -11.20 20.33
C CYS A 85 11.37 -9.93 21.03
N GLU A 86 11.63 -8.91 20.24
CA GLU A 86 12.18 -7.61 20.58
C GLU A 86 11.03 -6.67 20.98
N GLY A 87 10.34 -6.92 22.11
CA GLY A 87 9.39 -5.97 22.70
C GLY A 87 8.19 -5.51 21.84
N LEU A 88 7.27 -4.75 22.45
CA LEU A 88 6.07 -4.29 21.72
C LEU A 88 6.40 -3.15 20.75
N GLY A 89 7.13 -2.13 21.20
CA GLY A 89 7.40 -0.96 20.36
C GLY A 89 8.19 -1.29 19.09
N HIS A 90 9.07 -2.29 19.15
CA HIS A 90 9.84 -2.69 17.98
C HIS A 90 9.01 -3.60 17.04
N GLN A 91 8.14 -4.49 17.56
CA GLN A 91 7.09 -5.14 16.77
C GLN A 91 6.17 -4.16 16.03
N GLU A 92 5.75 -3.08 16.69
CA GLU A 92 4.88 -2.04 16.10
C GLU A 92 5.59 -1.27 14.99
N SER A 93 6.87 -0.93 15.21
CA SER A 93 7.69 -0.29 14.17
C SER A 93 7.87 -1.20 12.95
N SER A 94 8.17 -2.48 13.18
CA SER A 94 8.30 -3.50 12.13
C SER A 94 6.99 -3.69 11.35
N LEU A 95 5.83 -3.67 12.04
CA LEU A 95 4.52 -3.70 11.39
C LEU A 95 4.31 -2.50 10.47
N ARG A 96 4.67 -1.30 10.93
CA ARG A 96 4.57 -0.08 10.12
C ARG A 96 5.43 -0.16 8.86
N CYS A 97 6.65 -0.68 8.96
CA CYS A 97 7.53 -0.88 7.81
C CYS A 97 6.93 -1.87 6.81
N ALA A 98 6.39 -3.00 7.28
CA ALA A 98 5.78 -4.01 6.42
C ALA A 98 4.53 -3.47 5.70
N LEU A 99 3.68 -2.71 6.41
CA LEU A 99 2.50 -2.05 5.85
C LEU A 99 2.88 -1.04 4.77
N GLU A 100 3.87 -0.19 5.04
CA GLU A 100 4.35 0.80 4.06
C GLU A 100 4.94 0.12 2.82
N GLU A 101 5.71 -0.96 2.97
CA GLU A 101 6.25 -1.69 1.83
C GLU A 101 5.13 -2.36 1.00
N ALA A 102 4.11 -2.93 1.65
CA ALA A 102 2.94 -3.46 0.95
C ALA A 102 2.21 -2.38 0.13
N LEU A 103 2.05 -1.18 0.71
CA LEU A 103 1.49 -0.01 0.03
C LEU A 103 2.36 0.41 -1.17
N TYR A 104 3.67 0.49 -0.98
CA TYR A 104 4.63 0.87 -2.02
C TYR A 104 4.62 -0.11 -3.21
N LEU A 105 4.57 -1.40 -2.91
CA LEU A 105 4.54 -2.49 -3.90
C LEU A 105 3.14 -2.73 -4.49
N LYS A 106 2.09 -2.09 -3.96
CA LYS A 106 0.68 -2.30 -4.30
C LYS A 106 0.28 -3.78 -4.17
N ARG A 107 0.71 -4.42 -3.09
CA ARG A 107 0.43 -5.83 -2.78
C ARG A 107 -0.51 -5.94 -1.58
N VAL A 108 -1.26 -7.04 -1.54
CA VAL A 108 -2.00 -7.41 -0.33
C VAL A 108 -0.99 -7.84 0.72
N PHE A 109 -1.04 -7.19 1.88
CA PHE A 109 -0.21 -7.54 3.02
C PHE A 109 -0.80 -8.78 3.71
N VAL A 110 0.02 -9.82 3.87
CA VAL A 110 -0.30 -10.97 4.69
C VAL A 110 0.22 -10.66 6.09
N MET A 111 -0.68 -10.13 6.91
CA MET A 111 -0.41 -9.72 8.28
C MET A 111 -0.39 -10.95 9.21
N PRO A 112 0.56 -11.03 10.16
CA PRO A 112 0.52 -12.04 11.20
C PRO A 112 -0.82 -12.03 11.93
N SER A 113 -1.37 -13.18 12.28
CA SER A 113 -2.63 -13.23 13.02
C SER A 113 -2.48 -12.87 14.50
N ARG A 114 -1.25 -12.82 15.01
CA ARG A 114 -0.95 -12.52 16.41
C ARG A 114 0.31 -11.67 16.54
N MET A 115 0.38 -10.90 17.63
CA MET A 115 1.52 -10.08 18.02
C MET A 115 1.83 -10.34 19.49
N CYS A 116 3.12 -10.41 19.84
CA CYS A 116 3.53 -10.64 21.23
C CYS A 116 3.34 -9.37 22.05
N ILE A 117 2.66 -9.50 23.18
CA ILE A 117 2.46 -8.44 24.18
C ILE A 117 3.08 -8.83 25.53
N ASN A 118 3.96 -9.84 25.54
CA ASN A 118 4.45 -10.43 26.76
C ASN A 118 5.20 -9.38 27.62
N PRO A 119 4.80 -9.17 28.89
CA PRO A 119 5.43 -8.18 29.76
C PRO A 119 6.89 -8.52 30.09
N ILE A 120 7.38 -9.73 29.76
CA ILE A 120 8.79 -10.08 29.85
C ILE A 120 9.66 -9.06 29.10
N HIS A 121 9.18 -8.50 27.99
CA HIS A 121 9.92 -7.46 27.27
C HIS A 121 10.06 -6.13 28.02
N ASN A 122 9.23 -5.90 29.04
CA ASN A 122 9.28 -4.70 29.89
C ASN A 122 10.19 -4.88 31.12
N LYS A 123 10.63 -6.12 31.42
CA LYS A 123 11.53 -6.39 32.54
C LYS A 123 12.96 -6.55 32.03
N LYS A 124 13.74 -5.46 32.07
CA LYS A 124 15.21 -5.55 32.11
C LYS A 124 15.61 -6.31 33.39
N GLY A 125 15.82 -7.63 33.31
CA GLY A 125 16.65 -8.36 34.27
C GLY A 125 15.99 -9.28 35.31
N ILE A 126 14.75 -9.76 35.14
CA ILE A 126 14.23 -10.83 36.01
C ILE A 126 13.83 -12.05 35.16
N LEU A 127 14.83 -12.87 34.85
CA LEU A 127 14.66 -14.20 34.25
C LEU A 127 14.14 -15.17 35.32
N HIS A 128 12.83 -15.40 35.36
CA HIS A 128 12.31 -16.63 35.94
C HIS A 128 12.14 -17.66 34.83
N HIS A 129 13.01 -18.67 34.85
CA HIS A 129 12.95 -19.86 34.03
C HIS A 129 11.63 -20.61 34.31
N LEU A 130 10.57 -20.33 33.54
CA LEU A 130 9.34 -21.11 33.56
C LEU A 130 9.48 -22.26 32.57
N ASN A 131 9.46 -23.51 33.02
CA ASN A 131 9.59 -24.74 32.22
C ASN A 131 8.42 -24.95 31.22
N ALA A 132 8.26 -24.05 30.25
CA ALA A 132 7.30 -24.15 29.15
C ALA A 132 8.05 -24.03 27.82
N THR A 133 7.56 -24.70 26.78
CA THR A 133 8.15 -24.64 25.44
C THR A 133 8.05 -23.21 24.86
N SER A 134 8.92 -22.85 23.92
CA SER A 134 8.96 -21.49 23.34
C SER A 134 7.63 -21.09 22.68
N ASP A 135 6.95 -22.04 22.03
CA ASP A 135 5.68 -21.81 21.36
C ASP A 135 4.50 -21.65 22.32
N GLU A 136 4.45 -22.40 23.43
CA GLU A 136 3.43 -22.23 24.48
C GLU A 136 3.57 -20.87 25.18
N ARG A 137 4.81 -20.45 25.48
CA ARG A 137 5.08 -19.11 26.03
C ARG A 137 4.66 -18.00 25.08
N TRP A 138 4.87 -18.18 23.77
CA TRP A 138 4.46 -17.20 22.77
C TRP A 138 2.93 -17.15 22.62
N ALA A 139 2.25 -18.30 22.65
CA ALA A 139 0.79 -18.35 22.58
C ALA A 139 0.14 -17.62 23.77
N ALA A 140 0.63 -17.85 24.99
CA ALA A 140 0.14 -17.20 26.21
C ALA A 140 0.51 -15.70 26.29
N GLY A 141 1.63 -15.32 25.68
CA GLY A 141 2.15 -13.95 25.66
C GLY A 141 1.74 -13.13 24.44
N SER A 142 0.86 -13.61 23.57
CA SER A 142 0.43 -12.92 22.35
C SER A 142 -1.05 -12.62 22.34
N CYS A 143 -1.42 -11.58 21.60
CA CYS A 143 -2.81 -11.23 21.30
C CYS A 143 -3.09 -11.40 19.81
N ALA A 144 -4.35 -11.67 19.48
CA ALA A 144 -4.79 -11.65 18.09
C ALA A 144 -4.64 -10.22 17.54
N MET A 145 -4.19 -10.09 16.28
CA MET A 145 -4.06 -8.78 15.64
C MET A 145 -5.38 -8.02 15.58
N SER A 146 -6.49 -8.73 15.40
CA SER A 146 -7.85 -8.14 15.44
C SER A 146 -8.27 -7.63 16.81
N SER A 147 -7.58 -8.03 17.89
CA SER A 147 -7.81 -7.48 19.23
C SER A 147 -6.97 -6.24 19.51
N LEU A 148 -5.86 -6.05 18.78
CA LEU A 148 -4.94 -4.93 18.95
C LEU A 148 -5.20 -3.81 17.93
N TYR A 149 -5.66 -4.17 16.74
CA TYR A 149 -5.85 -3.27 15.62
C TYR A 149 -7.21 -3.48 14.97
N ASP A 150 -7.80 -2.38 14.53
CA ASP A 150 -8.93 -2.42 13.60
C ASP A 150 -8.39 -2.75 12.19
N VAL A 151 -8.33 -4.05 11.89
CA VAL A 151 -7.83 -4.57 10.61
C VAL A 151 -8.70 -4.09 9.44
N ASP A 152 -9.99 -3.86 9.65
CA ASP A 152 -10.90 -3.36 8.63
C ASP A 152 -10.60 -1.90 8.30
N LEU A 153 -10.29 -1.09 9.32
CA LEU A 153 -9.85 0.29 9.15
C LEU A 153 -8.50 0.36 8.40
N ILE A 154 -7.52 -0.46 8.77
CA ILE A 154 -6.24 -0.55 8.05
C ILE A 154 -6.48 -0.95 6.59
N SER A 155 -7.38 -1.91 6.36
CA SER A 155 -7.73 -2.44 5.04
C SER A 155 -8.35 -1.43 4.09
N LYS A 156 -8.82 -0.27 4.59
CA LYS A 156 -9.26 0.85 3.73
C LYS A 156 -8.12 1.50 2.95
N THR A 157 -6.89 1.45 3.49
CA THR A 157 -5.71 2.05 2.87
C THR A 157 -4.79 1.00 2.27
N ILE A 158 -4.52 -0.08 2.99
CA ILE A 158 -3.59 -1.12 2.61
C ILE A 158 -4.34 -2.44 2.65
N PRO A 159 -4.56 -3.15 1.54
CA PRO A 159 -5.30 -4.40 1.58
C PRO A 159 -4.59 -5.42 2.49
N VAL A 160 -5.28 -5.93 3.52
CA VAL A 160 -4.72 -6.90 4.46
C VAL A 160 -5.52 -8.20 4.42
N ILE A 161 -4.80 -9.33 4.54
CA ILE A 161 -5.37 -10.60 5.01
C ILE A 161 -4.54 -11.10 6.19
N LEU A 162 -5.15 -11.87 7.09
CA LEU A 162 -4.43 -12.54 8.18
C LEU A 162 -3.82 -13.86 7.71
N ASP A 163 -2.68 -14.23 8.26
CA ASP A 163 -1.96 -15.49 7.98
C ASP A 163 -2.64 -16.76 8.50
N ASN A 164 -3.81 -16.64 9.15
CA ASN A 164 -4.68 -17.75 9.55
C ASN A 164 -6.01 -17.79 8.75
N SER A 165 -6.17 -16.91 7.75
CA SER A 165 -7.38 -16.84 6.92
C SER A 165 -7.43 -17.94 5.86
N LYS A 166 -8.64 -18.35 5.43
CA LYS A 166 -8.80 -19.29 4.31
C LYS A 166 -8.16 -18.78 3.02
N MET A 167 -8.19 -17.47 2.80
CA MET A 167 -7.54 -16.84 1.66
C MET A 167 -6.03 -17.12 1.65
N TRP A 168 -5.36 -17.00 2.81
CA TRP A 168 -3.94 -17.30 2.89
C TRP A 168 -3.60 -18.74 2.51
N TYR A 169 -4.39 -19.72 2.97
CA TYR A 169 -4.23 -21.12 2.53
C TYR A 169 -4.38 -21.29 1.02
N ARG A 170 -5.34 -20.60 0.40
CA ARG A 170 -5.52 -20.61 -1.07
C ARG A 170 -4.33 -19.98 -1.79
N VAL A 171 -3.79 -18.87 -1.29
CA VAL A 171 -2.59 -18.21 -1.82
C VAL A 171 -1.39 -19.15 -1.77
N LEU A 172 -1.11 -19.75 -0.61
CA LEU A 172 -0.02 -20.71 -0.44
C LEU A 172 -0.15 -21.92 -1.37
N SER A 173 -1.35 -22.51 -1.43
CA SER A 173 -1.60 -23.66 -2.31
C SER A 173 -1.36 -23.32 -3.78
N THR A 174 -1.75 -22.11 -4.20
CA THR A 174 -1.56 -21.63 -5.57
C THR A 174 -0.09 -21.29 -5.84
N SER A 175 0.60 -20.64 -4.89
CA SER A 175 2.01 -20.30 -5.03
C SER A 175 2.88 -21.54 -5.21
N MET A 176 2.56 -22.62 -4.49
CA MET A 176 3.29 -23.89 -4.66
C MET A 176 3.05 -24.51 -6.05
N LYS A 177 1.82 -24.43 -6.58
CA LYS A 177 1.48 -24.91 -7.94
C LYS A 177 2.18 -24.12 -9.05
N LEU A 178 2.39 -22.82 -8.84
CA LEU A 178 3.01 -21.92 -9.83
C LEU A 178 4.56 -21.96 -9.82
N GLY A 179 5.18 -22.70 -8.90
CA GLY A 179 6.63 -22.86 -8.80
C GLY A 179 7.38 -21.52 -8.75
N LYS A 180 8.35 -21.32 -9.65
CA LYS A 180 9.19 -20.10 -9.71
C LYS A 180 8.41 -18.79 -9.93
N ARG A 181 7.17 -18.85 -10.45
CA ARG A 181 6.29 -17.68 -10.60
C ARG A 181 5.34 -17.48 -9.42
N GLY A 182 5.24 -18.48 -8.54
CA GLY A 182 4.29 -18.49 -7.43
C GLY A 182 4.83 -17.89 -6.16
N LEU A 183 6.06 -18.24 -5.78
CA LEU A 183 6.68 -17.81 -4.53
C LEU A 183 8.14 -17.46 -4.77
N VAL A 184 8.56 -16.32 -4.24
CA VAL A 184 9.97 -15.96 -4.13
C VAL A 184 10.26 -15.56 -2.69
N HIS A 185 11.34 -16.12 -2.13
CA HIS A 185 11.89 -15.63 -0.88
C HIS A 185 12.93 -14.56 -1.19
N VAL A 186 12.87 -13.43 -0.49
CA VAL A 186 13.78 -12.30 -0.70
C VAL A 186 14.34 -11.83 0.63
N ASP A 187 15.66 -11.72 0.65
CA ASP A 187 16.45 -11.18 1.74
C ASP A 187 17.43 -10.14 1.18
N GLY A 188 17.66 -9.04 1.90
CA GLY A 188 18.52 -7.94 1.46
C GLY A 188 18.11 -7.21 0.15
N THR A 189 16.99 -7.56 -0.47
CA THR A 189 16.56 -6.97 -1.75
C THR A 189 15.90 -5.59 -1.53
N SER A 190 16.28 -4.58 -2.32
CA SER A 190 15.72 -3.24 -2.20
C SER A 190 14.25 -3.18 -2.63
N ARG A 191 13.46 -2.27 -2.05
CA ARG A 191 12.06 -2.06 -2.44
C ARG A 191 11.90 -1.69 -3.91
N ASP A 192 12.88 -0.99 -4.50
CA ASP A 192 12.87 -0.61 -5.90
C ASP A 192 13.08 -1.81 -6.81
N ASP A 193 13.99 -2.73 -6.44
CA ASP A 193 14.16 -3.98 -7.14
C ASP A 193 12.88 -4.81 -7.12
N LEU A 194 12.24 -4.92 -5.94
CA LEU A 194 10.98 -5.63 -5.78
C LEU A 194 9.85 -5.03 -6.64
N LYS A 195 9.87 -3.72 -6.86
CA LYS A 195 8.84 -2.99 -7.62
C LYS A 195 9.07 -3.01 -9.12
N TYR A 196 10.30 -2.77 -9.57
CA TYR A 196 10.58 -2.49 -10.97
C TYR A 196 11.19 -3.67 -11.73
N LYS A 197 11.85 -4.63 -11.07
CA LYS A 197 12.35 -5.82 -11.78
C LYS A 197 11.18 -6.76 -12.11
N SER A 198 11.09 -7.15 -13.37
CA SER A 198 9.99 -7.99 -13.90
C SER A 198 9.85 -9.33 -13.16
N PHE A 199 10.96 -9.88 -12.67
CA PHE A 199 10.99 -11.10 -11.89
C PHE A 199 10.16 -11.00 -10.60
N TYR A 200 10.46 -9.99 -9.76
CA TYR A 200 9.76 -9.79 -8.48
C TYR A 200 8.38 -9.19 -8.66
N SER A 201 8.23 -8.22 -9.56
CA SER A 201 6.94 -7.55 -9.77
C SER A 201 5.86 -8.50 -10.26
N ASN A 202 6.19 -9.60 -10.96
CA ASN A 202 5.22 -10.56 -11.50
C ASN A 202 4.95 -11.80 -10.63
N VAL A 203 5.73 -12.04 -9.58
CA VAL A 203 5.51 -13.18 -8.70
C VAL A 203 4.21 -13.01 -7.89
N LEU A 204 3.46 -14.10 -7.70
CA LEU A 204 2.24 -14.09 -6.91
C LEU A 204 2.53 -13.69 -5.45
N LEU A 205 3.49 -14.35 -4.81
CA LEU A 205 3.83 -14.15 -3.40
C LEU A 205 5.31 -13.79 -3.23
N ILE A 206 5.57 -12.64 -2.64
CA ILE A 206 6.89 -12.27 -2.12
C ILE A 206 6.91 -12.64 -0.63
N ASN A 207 7.79 -13.57 -0.25
CA ASN A 207 8.12 -13.86 1.13
C ASN A 207 9.36 -13.06 1.52
N ARG A 208 9.12 -11.90 2.14
CA ARG A 208 10.13 -10.93 2.53
C ARG A 208 10.60 -11.24 3.95
N THR A 209 11.88 -11.55 4.11
CA THR A 209 12.51 -11.50 5.44
C THR A 209 12.52 -10.04 5.88
N ALA A 210 12.10 -9.77 7.12
CA ALA A 210 12.25 -8.45 7.70
C ALA A 210 13.71 -7.99 7.54
N SER A 211 13.92 -6.84 6.90
CA SER A 211 15.28 -6.34 6.62
C SER A 211 15.94 -6.01 7.94
N SER A 212 17.11 -6.56 8.28
CA SER A 212 17.86 -6.18 9.50
C SER A 212 18.22 -4.70 9.63
N LEU A 213 17.99 -3.89 8.58
CA LEU A 213 18.24 -2.45 8.52
C LEU A 213 16.97 -1.58 8.62
N SER A 214 15.76 -2.16 8.58
CA SER A 214 14.53 -1.46 8.99
C SER A 214 14.42 -1.24 10.52
N TRP A 215 15.55 -1.27 11.22
CA TRP A 215 15.74 -1.34 12.67
C TRP A 215 16.62 -0.16 13.07
#